data_AF-A0A931WHF7-F1
#
_entry.id   AF-A0A931WHF7-F1
#
_cell.length_a   1.000
_cell.length_b   1.000
_cell.length_c   1.000
_cell.angle_alpha   90.00
_cell.angle_beta   90.00
_cell.angle_gamma   90.00
#
_symmetry.space_group_name_H-M   'P 1'
#
loop_
_entity.id
_entity.type
_entity.pdbx_description
1 polymer ?
#
loop_
_entity_poly.entity_id
_entity_poly.type
_entity_poly.pdbx_seq_one_letter_code
_entity_poly.pdbx_strand_id
1 'polypeptide(L)'
;MSRVRDCRNFVLKPIPKEWLSEIMYLACGEHGKINAEPWGELLVKTYYSAGNRHPIEVYPVVAAVKGVEPGLYHYNVKDHSLELLKGATSPAK
;
A
#
# COMPACT_ATOMS: atom_id res chain seq x y z
N MET A 1 -11.32 19.95 9.15
CA MET A 1 -11.45 18.50 8.90
C MET A 1 -12.92 18.06 9.01
N SER A 2 -13.77 18.35 8.02
CA SER A 2 -15.24 18.09 8.09
C SER A 2 -15.80 17.20 6.97
N ARG A 3 -14.92 16.54 6.19
CA ARG A 3 -15.31 15.81 4.96
C ARG A 3 -15.02 14.31 4.96
N VAL A 4 -14.43 13.76 6.03
CA VAL A 4 -14.20 12.31 6.13
C VAL A 4 -15.48 11.63 6.57
N ARG A 5 -15.92 10.61 5.82
CA ARG A 5 -17.05 9.75 6.18
C ARG A 5 -16.58 8.31 6.13
N ASP A 6 -17.02 7.51 7.11
CA ASP A 6 -16.94 6.06 7.03
C ASP A 6 -18.01 5.58 6.02
N CYS A 7 -17.57 4.90 4.97
CA CYS A 7 -18.43 4.28 3.98
C CYS A 7 -18.18 2.78 4.01
N ARG A 8 -19.23 1.98 4.23
CA ARG A 8 -19.14 0.51 4.28
C ARG A 8 -19.91 -0.19 3.16
N ASN A 9 -20.66 0.57 2.37
CA ASN A 9 -21.40 0.05 1.23
C ASN A 9 -20.56 0.21 -0.05
N PHE A 10 -19.91 -0.87 -0.46
CA PHE A 10 -19.07 -0.90 -1.65
C PHE A 10 -19.73 -1.69 -2.78
N VAL A 11 -19.64 -1.16 -4.00
CA VAL A 11 -19.95 -1.91 -5.22
C VAL A 11 -18.65 -2.42 -5.80
N LEU A 12 -18.60 -3.69 -6.20
CA LEU A 12 -17.41 -4.32 -6.77
C LEU A 12 -17.18 -3.88 -8.24
N LYS A 13 -16.97 -2.58 -8.44
CA LYS A 13 -16.65 -2.00 -9.75
C LYS A 13 -15.14 -1.82 -9.86
N PRO A 14 -14.47 -2.33 -10.91
CA PRO A 14 -13.04 -2.19 -11.06
C PRO A 14 -12.60 -0.73 -11.12
N ILE A 15 -11.64 -0.36 -10.26
CA ILE A 15 -10.98 0.95 -10.30
C ILE A 15 -9.77 0.93 -11.27
N PRO A 16 -9.34 2.09 -11.79
CA PRO A 16 -8.08 2.20 -12.53
C PRO A 16 -6.88 1.81 -11.66
N LYS A 17 -5.86 1.20 -12.27
CA LYS A 17 -4.62 0.81 -11.56
C LYS A 17 -3.89 2.03 -11.01
N GLU A 18 -3.98 3.15 -11.71
CA GLU A 18 -3.34 4.41 -11.38
C GLU A 18 -3.81 4.92 -10.01
N TRP A 19 -5.10 4.72 -9.69
CA TRP A 19 -5.66 5.10 -8.39
C TRP A 19 -5.10 4.24 -7.26
N LEU A 20 -4.94 2.93 -7.49
CA LEU A 20 -4.27 2.07 -6.51
C LEU A 20 -2.82 2.52 -6.31
N SER A 21 -2.07 2.75 -7.39
CA SER A 21 -0.69 3.23 -7.35
C SER A 21 -0.56 4.52 -6.53
N GLU A 22 -1.44 5.48 -6.80
CA GLU A 22 -1.45 6.79 -6.15
C GLU A 22 -1.79 6.67 -4.66
N ILE A 23 -2.80 5.88 -4.29
CA ILE A 23 -3.14 5.64 -2.89
C ILE A 23 -1.95 5.00 -2.15
N MET A 24 -1.31 3.99 -2.75
CA MET A 24 -0.16 3.31 -2.13
C MET A 24 1.03 4.26 -1.95
N TYR A 25 1.30 5.12 -2.94
CA TYR A 25 2.36 6.13 -2.86
C TYR A 25 2.08 7.20 -1.79
N LEU A 26 0.86 7.76 -1.78
CA LEU A 26 0.48 8.84 -0.87
C LEU A 26 0.31 8.34 0.58
N ALA A 27 -0.16 7.11 0.77
CA ALA A 27 -0.38 6.58 2.11
C ALA A 27 0.87 5.93 2.73
N CYS A 28 1.72 5.30 1.91
CA CYS A 28 2.74 4.38 2.41
C CYS A 28 4.06 4.40 1.62
N GLY A 29 4.17 5.18 0.55
CA GLY A 29 5.34 5.21 -0.32
C GLY A 29 6.59 5.82 0.32
N GLU A 30 7.71 5.66 -0.39
CA GLU A 30 8.95 6.38 -0.12
C GLU A 30 8.80 7.84 -0.55
N HIS A 31 9.03 8.78 0.37
CA HIS A 31 9.05 10.23 0.08
C HIS A 31 10.44 10.84 0.24
N GLY A 32 11.41 10.04 0.65
CA GLY A 32 12.80 10.44 0.76
C GLY A 32 13.60 9.50 1.63
N LYS A 33 14.86 9.88 1.82
CA LYS A 33 15.84 9.16 2.61
C LYS A 33 16.64 10.15 3.42
N ILE A 34 16.97 9.79 4.65
CA ILE A 34 17.84 10.56 5.52
C ILE A 34 19.02 9.71 5.94
N ASN A 35 20.22 10.28 5.94
CA ASN A 35 21.37 9.62 6.52
C ASN A 35 21.40 9.89 8.03
N ALA A 36 21.20 8.84 8.82
CA ALA A 36 21.11 8.91 10.27
C ALA A 36 22.23 8.09 10.89
N GLU A 37 23.45 8.62 10.91
CA GLU A 37 24.58 7.97 11.57
C GLU A 37 24.35 7.84 13.10
N PRO A 38 24.70 6.70 13.73
CA PRO A 38 25.40 5.52 13.19
C PRO A 38 24.48 4.44 12.56
N TRP A 39 23.20 4.74 12.35
CA TRP A 39 22.18 3.79 11.91
C TRP A 39 22.01 3.68 10.39
N GLY A 40 22.81 4.44 9.63
CA GLY A 40 22.81 4.45 8.16
C GLY A 40 21.62 5.20 7.55
N GLU A 41 21.33 4.88 6.28
CA GLU A 41 20.22 5.50 5.53
C GLU A 41 18.86 4.96 6.01
N LEU A 42 17.99 5.87 6.44
CA LEU A 42 16.62 5.58 6.85
C LEU A 42 15.63 6.12 5.83
N LEU A 43 14.64 5.28 5.51
CA LEU A 43 13.50 5.62 4.67
C LEU A 43 12.61 6.66 5.35
N VAL A 44 12.09 7.62 4.58
CA VAL A 44 11.04 8.55 5.03
C VAL A 44 9.74 8.16 4.33
N LYS A 45 8.72 7.77 5.11
CA LYS A 45 7.34 7.55 4.64
C LYS A 45 6.43 8.74 4.99
N THR A 46 5.23 8.78 4.44
CA THR A 46 4.25 9.87 4.66
C THR A 46 3.66 9.96 6.06
N TYR A 47 3.88 8.95 6.90
CA TYR A 47 3.45 8.91 8.29
C TYR A 47 4.65 8.84 9.23
N TYR A 48 4.54 9.41 10.43
CA TYR A 48 5.61 9.35 11.42
C TYR A 48 5.73 7.97 12.05
N SER A 49 6.97 7.54 12.33
CA SER A 49 7.29 6.31 13.05
C SER A 49 8.33 6.60 14.13
N ALA A 50 8.22 5.95 15.28
CA ALA A 50 9.19 6.10 16.36
C ALA A 50 10.59 5.72 15.87
N GLY A 51 11.54 6.66 16.01
CA GLY A 51 12.92 6.49 15.51
C GLY A 51 13.04 6.36 13.98
N ASN A 52 12.01 6.73 13.21
CA ASN A 52 11.98 6.66 11.75
C ASN A 52 12.31 5.26 11.18
N ARG A 53 11.96 4.20 11.93
CA ARG A 53 12.30 2.81 11.57
C ARG A 53 11.31 2.16 10.62
N HIS A 54 10.07 2.67 10.57
CA HIS A 54 8.97 2.16 9.73
C HIS A 54 8.85 0.63 9.68
N PRO A 55 8.74 -0.08 10.82
CA PRO A 55 8.70 -1.54 10.86
C PRO A 55 7.38 -2.15 10.32
N ILE A 56 6.43 -1.32 9.91
CA ILE A 56 5.11 -1.74 9.44
C ILE A 56 5.16 -1.89 7.91
N GLU A 57 4.76 -3.07 7.45
CA GLU A 57 4.59 -3.41 6.04
C GLU A 57 3.11 -3.41 5.62
N VAL A 58 2.86 -3.21 4.33
CA VAL A 58 1.51 -3.05 3.77
C VAL A 58 1.20 -4.22 2.85
N TYR A 59 0.06 -4.88 3.11
CA TYR A 59 -0.38 -6.05 2.36
C TYR A 59 -1.77 -5.81 1.76
N PRO A 60 -1.87 -5.17 0.58
CA PRO A 60 -3.17 -4.89 -0.02
C PRO A 60 -3.82 -6.19 -0.52
N VAL A 61 -5.10 -6.36 -0.16
CA VAL A 61 -5.98 -7.34 -0.78
C VAL A 61 -6.66 -6.66 -1.95
N VAL A 62 -6.27 -7.04 -3.17
CA VAL A 62 -6.83 -6.52 -4.41
C VAL A 62 -8.04 -7.35 -4.80
N ALA A 63 -9.21 -6.71 -4.89
CA ALA A 63 -10.46 -7.37 -5.28
C ALA A 63 -10.90 -7.01 -6.70
N ALA A 64 -10.85 -5.72 -7.06
CA ALA A 64 -11.34 -5.23 -8.36
C ALA A 64 -10.51 -4.04 -8.84
N VAL A 65 -9.38 -4.31 -9.48
CA VAL A 65 -8.51 -3.30 -10.09
C VAL A 65 -8.21 -3.72 -11.52
N LYS A 66 -8.36 -2.79 -12.48
CA LYS A 66 -8.14 -3.10 -13.89
C LYS A 66 -6.68 -3.49 -14.14
N GLY A 67 -6.46 -4.64 -14.76
CA GLY A 67 -5.12 -5.12 -15.13
C GLY A 67 -4.27 -5.59 -13.95
N VAL A 68 -4.87 -5.83 -12.78
CA VAL A 68 -4.21 -6.47 -11.63
C VAL A 68 -5.08 -7.65 -11.21
N GLU A 69 -4.46 -8.82 -11.10
CA GLU A 69 -5.15 -10.03 -10.68
C GLU A 69 -5.70 -9.88 -9.24
N PRO A 70 -6.88 -10.41 -8.93
CA PRO A 70 -7.35 -10.44 -7.56
C PRO A 70 -6.45 -11.31 -6.67
N GLY A 71 -6.09 -10.82 -5.49
CA GLY A 71 -5.18 -11.54 -4.61
C GLY A 71 -4.65 -10.72 -3.43
N LEU A 72 -3.84 -11.38 -2.61
CA LEU A 72 -3.05 -10.78 -1.54
C LEU A 72 -1.66 -10.45 -2.08
N TYR A 73 -1.27 -9.19 -1.91
CA TYR A 73 0.03 -8.68 -2.33
C TYR A 73 0.83 -8.15 -1.14
N HIS A 74 2.15 -8.08 -1.29
CA HIS A 74 3.06 -7.28 -0.47
C HIS A 74 3.43 -6.03 -1.26
N TYR A 75 3.41 -4.87 -0.60
CA TYR A 75 3.85 -3.62 -1.22
C TYR A 75 5.33 -3.37 -0.96
N ASN A 76 6.14 -3.51 -2.01
CA ASN A 76 7.55 -3.19 -1.97
C ASN A 76 7.70 -1.67 -2.18
N VAL A 77 8.00 -0.99 -1.07
CA VAL A 77 8.12 0.48 -1.02
C VAL A 77 9.29 0.98 -1.85
N LYS A 78 10.40 0.23 -1.87
CA LYS A 78 11.65 0.63 -2.54
C LYS A 78 11.47 0.71 -4.06
N ASP A 79 10.77 -0.26 -4.63
CA ASP A 79 10.55 -0.36 -6.07
C ASP A 79 9.18 0.18 -6.51
N HIS A 80 8.40 0.70 -5.56
CA HIS A 80 7.00 1.10 -5.75
C HIS A 80 6.20 0.03 -6.54
N SER A 81 6.21 -1.20 -6.04
CA SER A 81 5.66 -2.35 -6.75
C SER A 81 4.82 -3.27 -5.85
N LEU A 82 4.01 -4.13 -6.47
CA LEU A 82 3.20 -5.14 -5.78
C LEU A 82 3.74 -6.54 -6.08
N GLU A 83 4.08 -7.26 -5.03
CA GLU A 83 4.55 -8.64 -5.08
C GLU A 83 3.40 -9.57 -4.73
N LEU A 84 2.98 -10.43 -5.67
CA LEU A 84 1.88 -11.37 -5.43
C LEU A 84 2.30 -12.43 -4.41
N LEU A 85 1.60 -12.51 -3.28
CA LEU A 85 1.83 -13.54 -2.27
C LEU A 85 0.86 -14.72 -2.45
N LYS A 86 -0.41 -14.41 -2.74
CA LYS A 86 -1.45 -15.43 -2.89
C LYS A 86 -2.53 -14.93 -3.83
N GLY A 87 -2.77 -15.65 -4.92
CA GLY A 87 -3.91 -15.38 -5.81
C GLY A 87 -5.25 -15.59 -5.11
N ALA A 88 -6.30 -14.93 -5.57
CA ALA A 88 -7.64 -15.17 -5.07
C ALA A 88 -8.00 -16.64 -5.25
N THR A 89 -8.23 -17.35 -4.15
CA THR A 89 -8.84 -18.67 -4.19
C THR A 89 -10.33 -18.46 -4.38
N SER A 90 -10.97 -19.21 -5.30
CA SER A 90 -12.43 -19.20 -5.41
C SER A 90 -13.01 -19.48 -4.02
N PRO A 91 -13.99 -18.70 -3.53
CA PRO A 91 -14.61 -19.01 -2.24
C PRO A 91 -15.12 -20.45 -2.31
N ALA A 92 -14.79 -21.26 -1.30
CA ALA A 92 -15.44 -22.55 -1.14
C ALA A 92 -16.95 -22.29 -1.13
N LYS A 93 -17.65 -22.95 -2.06
CA LYS A 93 -19.11 -22.92 -2.16
C LYS A 93 -19.77 -23.34 -0.86
#